data_AF-A0AA40T447-F1
#
_entry.id   AF-A0AA40T447-F1
#
_cell.length_a   1.000
_cell.length_b   1.000
_cell.length_c   1.000
_cell.angle_alpha   90.00
_cell.angle_beta   90.00
_cell.angle_gamma   90.00
#
_symmetry.space_group_name_H-M   'P 1'
#
loop_
_entity.id
_entity.type
_entity.pdbx_description
1 polymer ?
#
loop_
_entity_poly.entity_id
_entity_poly.type
_entity_poly.pdbx_seq_one_letter_code
_entity_poly.pdbx_strand_id
1 'polypeptide(L)'
;MPQQITKLSAIHPEYSKRSADNVTDITQTISSPLTSFQVRREMEELLQMFQPDHQQNPAQFALKKKLQRLWDKYGANLLHCYDIPGLPPDNLKMEAMFSHLRRHQRRISGRKSTTALRYFGQYQVLFLAESEKHLLEQIQEVPTAEYKTQRLRLALAEAPRQRKHRLHHDPISAIQVLVNQHTELLSVLDSQTLKYQLDS
;
A
#
# COMPACT_ATOMS: atom_id res chain seq x y z
N MET A 1 54.58 -2.77 0.60
CA MET A 1 55.25 -3.10 1.87
C MET A 1 54.66 -2.23 2.97
N PRO A 2 54.24 -2.84 4.09
CA PRO A 2 53.38 -2.23 5.11
C PRO A 2 54.19 -1.51 6.19
N GLN A 3 53.55 -0.59 6.92
CA GLN A 3 53.98 -0.24 8.26
C GLN A 3 52.82 -0.47 9.24
N GLN A 4 53.09 -1.35 10.18
CA GLN A 4 52.27 -1.67 11.35
C GLN A 4 52.50 -0.60 12.41
N ILE A 5 51.44 -0.14 13.09
CA ILE A 5 51.54 0.16 14.52
C ILE A 5 50.41 -0.58 15.26
N THR A 6 50.93 -1.44 16.11
CA THR A 6 50.39 -2.40 17.06
C THR A 6 49.58 -1.76 18.21
N LYS A 7 48.41 -2.37 18.47
CA LYS A 7 47.75 -2.67 19.76
C LYS A 7 47.60 -1.57 20.83
N LEU A 8 46.34 -1.29 21.16
CA LEU A 8 45.87 -1.31 22.54
C LEU A 8 44.76 -2.36 22.65
N SER A 9 45.17 -3.59 22.99
CA SER A 9 44.28 -4.65 23.47
C SER A 9 44.36 -4.70 24.99
N ALA A 10 43.23 -5.08 25.59
CA ALA A 10 43.06 -5.64 26.93
C ALA A 10 42.54 -4.68 28.00
N ILE A 11 41.21 -4.59 28.09
CA ILE A 11 40.52 -4.71 29.37
C ILE A 11 39.32 -5.67 29.17
N HIS A 12 39.42 -6.83 29.84
CA HIS A 12 38.46 -7.95 30.03
C HIS A 12 38.31 -9.04 28.94
N PRO A 13 39.02 -10.17 29.11
CA PRO A 13 38.89 -11.39 28.34
C PRO A 13 38.06 -12.41 29.11
N GLU A 14 36.74 -12.47 28.93
CA GLU A 14 35.98 -13.58 29.55
C GLU A 14 34.61 -13.88 28.92
N TYR A 15 34.46 -13.77 27.60
CA TYR A 15 33.32 -14.37 26.89
C TYR A 15 33.76 -14.92 25.52
N SER A 16 34.73 -15.83 25.53
CA SER A 16 35.00 -16.74 24.42
C SER A 16 34.90 -18.15 24.96
N LYS A 17 33.69 -18.73 24.84
CA LYS A 17 33.38 -20.17 24.72
C LYS A 17 31.88 -20.38 24.99
N ARG A 18 31.08 -20.48 23.93
CA ARG A 18 29.93 -21.39 23.87
C ARG A 18 29.46 -21.57 22.43
N SER A 19 29.71 -22.79 21.92
CA SER A 19 28.87 -23.59 20.99
C SER A 19 28.31 -22.81 19.78
N ALA A 20 28.79 -22.93 18.53
CA ALA A 20 29.18 -24.12 17.79
C ALA A 20 28.22 -25.31 17.94
N ASP A 21 26.90 -25.06 18.05
CA ASP A 21 25.85 -26.03 17.72
C ASP A 21 24.61 -25.29 17.22
N ASN A 22 24.24 -25.57 15.96
CA ASN A 22 22.89 -25.51 15.40
C ASN A 22 22.05 -24.24 15.64
N VAL A 23 22.46 -23.11 15.06
CA VAL A 23 21.46 -22.15 14.57
C VAL A 23 21.17 -22.56 13.13
N THR A 24 20.28 -23.55 12.98
CA THR A 24 19.63 -23.81 11.70
C THR A 24 18.96 -22.51 11.27
N ASP A 25 19.55 -21.92 10.24
CA ASP A 25 19.07 -20.80 9.46
C ASP A 25 17.65 -21.15 8.96
N ILE A 26 16.63 -20.73 9.70
CA ILE A 26 15.20 -21.02 9.42
C ILE A 26 14.71 -20.31 8.14
N THR A 27 15.61 -19.59 7.47
CA THR A 27 15.33 -18.76 6.29
C THR A 27 15.62 -19.47 4.97
N GLN A 28 15.95 -20.76 5.00
CA GLN A 28 16.15 -21.59 3.80
C GLN A 28 15.19 -22.79 3.78
N THR A 29 13.89 -22.51 3.85
CA THR A 29 12.92 -23.42 3.22
C THR A 29 12.49 -22.79 1.91
N ILE A 30 12.93 -23.40 0.81
CA ILE A 30 12.32 -23.27 -0.50
C ILE A 30 10.90 -23.85 -0.34
N SER A 31 10.01 -23.05 0.27
CA SER A 31 8.67 -23.45 0.64
C SER A 31 7.74 -23.06 -0.49
N SER A 32 7.03 -24.04 -1.04
CA SER A 32 5.84 -23.83 -1.85
C SER A 32 4.98 -22.72 -1.23
N PRO A 33 4.31 -21.88 -2.03
CA PRO A 33 3.51 -20.78 -1.50
C PRO A 33 2.50 -21.34 -0.48
N LEU A 34 2.65 -20.94 0.79
CA LEU A 34 1.70 -21.33 1.84
C LEU A 34 0.31 -20.86 1.44
N THR A 35 -0.66 -21.76 1.56
CA THR A 35 -2.07 -21.47 1.27
C THR A 35 -2.82 -21.06 2.53
N SER A 36 -3.93 -20.32 2.38
CA SER A 36 -4.78 -19.95 3.52
C SER A 36 -5.24 -21.16 4.34
N PHE A 37 -5.51 -22.27 3.65
CA PHE A 37 -5.95 -23.51 4.26
C PHE A 37 -4.89 -24.11 5.19
N GLN A 38 -3.63 -24.15 4.74
CA GLN A 38 -2.51 -24.66 5.53
C GLN A 38 -2.30 -23.81 6.78
N VAL A 39 -2.24 -22.48 6.62
CA VAL A 39 -2.04 -21.55 7.74
C VAL A 39 -3.19 -21.61 8.73
N ARG A 40 -4.44 -21.76 8.26
CA ARG A 40 -5.60 -21.96 9.13
C ARG A 40 -5.46 -23.22 9.97
N ARG A 41 -5.16 -24.35 9.32
CA ARG A 41 -5.04 -25.64 9.98
C ARG A 41 -3.94 -25.62 11.04
N GLU A 42 -2.76 -25.12 10.69
CA GLU A 42 -1.62 -25.00 11.61
C GLU A 42 -1.95 -24.10 12.82
N MET A 43 -2.67 -22.99 12.59
CA MET A 43 -3.08 -22.11 13.68
C MET A 43 -4.10 -22.76 14.61
N GLU A 44 -5.07 -23.49 14.06
CA GLU A 44 -6.06 -24.25 14.83
C GLU A 44 -5.41 -25.37 15.64
N GLU A 45 -4.46 -26.10 15.05
CA GLU A 45 -3.65 -27.13 15.72
C GLU A 45 -2.84 -26.51 16.87
N LEU A 46 -2.18 -25.37 16.65
CA LEU A 46 -1.41 -24.67 17.68
C LEU A 46 -2.30 -24.22 18.85
N LEU A 47 -3.48 -23.66 18.57
CA LEU A 47 -4.45 -23.26 19.59
C LEU A 47 -5.02 -24.45 20.38
N GLN A 48 -5.17 -25.62 19.73
CA GLN A 48 -5.57 -26.85 20.38
C GLN A 48 -4.47 -27.43 21.27
N MET A 49 -3.22 -27.46 20.80
CA MET A 49 -2.07 -27.97 21.54
C MET A 49 -1.72 -27.11 22.75
N PHE A 50 -1.86 -25.78 22.63
CA PHE A 50 -1.54 -24.87 23.71
C PHE A 50 -2.68 -24.80 24.72
N GLN A 51 -2.68 -25.67 25.75
CA GLN A 51 -3.68 -25.69 26.84
C GLN A 51 -3.05 -25.31 28.19
N PRO A 52 -2.76 -24.02 28.43
CA PRO A 52 -2.19 -23.59 29.71
C PRO A 52 -3.22 -23.73 30.83
N ASP A 53 -2.79 -24.27 31.96
CA ASP A 53 -3.58 -24.30 33.19
C ASP A 53 -3.79 -22.87 33.72
N HIS A 54 -5.05 -22.49 33.92
CA HIS A 54 -5.44 -21.19 34.45
C HIS A 54 -4.85 -20.92 35.84
N GLN A 55 -4.71 -21.96 36.67
CA GLN A 55 -4.24 -21.80 38.06
C GLN A 55 -2.72 -21.66 38.13
N GLN A 56 -2.00 -22.44 37.32
CA GLN A 56 -0.53 -22.43 37.34
C GLN A 56 0.08 -21.35 36.44
N ASN A 57 -0.58 -21.01 35.33
CA ASN A 57 -0.05 -20.10 34.30
C ASN A 57 -1.10 -19.07 33.82
N PRO A 58 -1.56 -18.15 34.69
CA PRO A 58 -2.63 -17.20 34.37
C PRO A 58 -2.29 -16.28 33.19
N ALA A 59 -1.04 -15.88 33.04
CA ALA A 59 -0.60 -15.05 31.91
C ALA A 59 -0.70 -15.78 30.56
N GLN A 60 -0.31 -17.06 30.51
CA GLN A 60 -0.40 -17.89 29.32
C GLN A 60 -1.87 -18.18 28.95
N PHE A 61 -2.71 -18.43 29.96
CA PHE A 61 -4.15 -18.57 29.77
C PHE A 61 -4.79 -17.29 29.20
N ALA A 62 -4.44 -16.12 29.75
CA ALA A 62 -4.92 -14.84 29.24
C ALA A 62 -4.45 -14.60 27.78
N LEU A 63 -3.20 -14.95 27.47
CA LEU A 63 -2.65 -14.88 26.11
C LEU A 63 -3.44 -15.76 25.15
N LYS A 64 -3.63 -17.04 25.47
CA LYS A 64 -4.43 -17.97 24.65
C LYS A 64 -5.82 -17.41 24.39
N LYS A 65 -6.51 -17.00 25.45
CA LYS A 65 -7.88 -16.47 25.37
C LYS A 65 -7.96 -15.23 24.47
N LYS A 66 -6.96 -14.35 24.55
CA LYS A 66 -6.88 -13.17 23.68
C LYS A 66 -6.58 -13.56 22.24
N LEU A 67 -5.64 -14.48 22.02
CA LEU A 67 -5.26 -14.96 20.69
C LEU A 67 -6.45 -15.65 19.99
N GLN A 68 -7.16 -16.53 20.70
CA GLN A 68 -8.38 -17.17 20.20
C GLN A 68 -9.42 -16.12 19.78
N ARG A 69 -9.72 -15.14 20.64
CA ARG A 69 -10.67 -14.06 20.31
C ARG A 69 -10.26 -13.25 19.07
N LEU A 70 -8.97 -12.96 18.92
CA LEU A 70 -8.46 -12.25 17.75
C LEU A 70 -8.56 -13.12 16.49
N TRP A 71 -8.26 -14.40 16.62
CA TRP A 71 -8.38 -15.38 15.54
C TRP A 71 -9.83 -15.54 15.09
N ASP A 72 -10.77 -15.72 16.01
CA ASP A 72 -12.20 -15.87 15.70
C ASP A 72 -12.75 -14.60 15.01
N LYS A 73 -12.24 -13.42 15.39
CA LYS A 73 -12.71 -12.13 14.85
C LYS A 73 -12.08 -11.76 13.50
N TYR A 74 -10.78 -12.03 13.31
CA TYR A 74 -10.02 -11.51 12.18
C TYR A 74 -9.38 -12.58 11.30
N GLY A 75 -9.28 -13.83 11.76
CA GLY A 75 -8.56 -14.92 11.09
C GLY A 75 -9.07 -15.17 9.67
N ALA A 76 -10.39 -15.20 9.48
CA ALA A 76 -10.97 -15.37 8.14
C ALA A 76 -10.51 -14.30 7.13
N ASN A 77 -10.42 -13.04 7.58
CA ASN A 77 -10.04 -11.92 6.71
C ASN A 77 -8.52 -11.80 6.53
N LEU A 78 -7.73 -12.28 7.49
CA LEU A 78 -6.27 -12.19 7.45
C LEU A 78 -5.69 -13.15 6.41
N LEU A 79 -6.32 -14.32 6.23
CA LEU A 79 -5.74 -15.40 5.43
C LEU A 79 -5.76 -15.18 3.90
N HIS A 80 -6.51 -14.20 3.40
CA HIS A 80 -6.55 -13.89 1.97
C HIS A 80 -5.18 -13.48 1.40
N CYS A 81 -4.25 -13.04 2.25
CA CYS A 81 -2.88 -12.71 1.86
C CYS A 81 -2.04 -13.91 1.42
N TYR A 82 -2.50 -15.13 1.69
CA TYR A 82 -1.85 -16.37 1.25
C TYR A 82 -2.39 -16.87 -0.09
N ASP A 83 -3.66 -16.58 -0.40
CA ASP A 83 -4.30 -17.06 -1.63
C ASP A 83 -4.18 -16.09 -2.80
N ILE A 84 -4.12 -14.78 -2.51
CA ILE A 84 -4.07 -13.74 -3.54
C ILE A 84 -2.60 -13.45 -3.88
N PRO A 85 -2.12 -13.77 -5.10
CA PRO A 85 -0.77 -13.47 -5.49
C PRO A 85 -0.53 -11.95 -5.44
N GLY A 86 0.58 -11.54 -4.83
CA GLY A 86 0.97 -10.13 -4.69
C GLY A 86 0.45 -9.41 -3.44
N LEU A 87 -0.45 -10.03 -2.65
CA LEU A 87 -0.82 -9.48 -1.35
C LEU A 87 0.22 -9.88 -0.29
N PRO A 88 0.82 -8.95 0.48
CA PRO A 88 1.87 -9.30 1.41
C PRO A 88 1.32 -10.09 2.62
N PRO A 89 1.90 -11.26 2.96
CA PRO A 89 1.38 -12.12 4.02
C PRO A 89 1.69 -11.68 5.44
N ASP A 90 2.73 -10.86 5.64
CA ASP A 90 3.16 -10.41 6.95
C ASP A 90 3.31 -8.88 7.02
N ASN A 91 3.38 -8.36 8.25
CA ASN A 91 3.54 -6.94 8.49
C ASN A 91 4.86 -6.39 7.92
N LEU A 92 5.92 -7.21 7.91
CA LEU A 92 7.23 -6.80 7.40
C LEU A 92 7.18 -6.54 5.89
N LYS A 93 6.57 -7.44 5.12
CA LYS A 93 6.37 -7.27 3.67
C LYS A 93 5.37 -6.15 3.37
N MET A 94 4.33 -5.96 4.20
CA MET A 94 3.45 -4.79 4.09
C MET A 94 4.21 -3.48 4.28
N GLU A 95 5.02 -3.36 5.32
CA GLU A 95 5.84 -2.16 5.58
C GLU A 95 6.91 -1.95 4.50
N ALA A 96 7.53 -3.04 4.02
CA ALA A 96 8.47 -2.98 2.91
C ALA A 96 7.78 -2.47 1.63
N MET A 97 6.60 -3.00 1.30
CA MET A 97 5.78 -2.56 0.17
C MET A 97 5.42 -1.06 0.29
N PHE A 98 4.87 -0.62 1.42
CA PHE A 98 4.55 0.80 1.62
C PHE A 98 5.78 1.69 1.59
N SER A 99 6.92 1.22 2.08
CA SER A 99 8.18 1.94 2.01
C SER A 99 8.69 2.07 0.58
N HIS A 100 8.53 1.02 -0.24
CA HIS A 100 8.82 1.06 -1.67
C HIS A 100 7.93 2.09 -2.39
N LEU A 101 6.61 2.04 -2.17
CA LEU A 101 5.65 2.99 -2.75
C LEU A 101 5.98 4.44 -2.37
N ARG A 102 6.28 4.71 -1.09
CA ARG A 102 6.69 6.05 -0.61
C ARG A 102 7.98 6.52 -1.27
N ARG A 103 8.96 5.65 -1.45
CA ARG A 103 10.24 5.97 -2.10
C ARG A 103 10.04 6.25 -3.58
N HIS A 104 9.28 5.40 -4.27
CA HIS A 104 8.97 5.54 -5.68
C HIS A 104 8.20 6.84 -5.97
N GLN A 105 7.15 7.12 -5.17
CA GLN A 105 6.39 8.35 -5.29
C GLN A 105 7.27 9.59 -5.06
N ARG A 106 8.20 9.56 -4.10
CA ARG A 106 9.15 10.65 -3.89
C ARG A 106 10.11 10.82 -5.05
N ARG A 107 10.58 9.73 -5.67
CA ARG A 107 11.46 9.79 -6.84
C ARG A 107 10.76 10.41 -8.05
N ILE A 108 9.48 10.10 -8.28
CA ILE A 108 8.70 10.67 -9.39
C ILE A 108 8.31 12.12 -9.11
N SER A 109 7.75 12.40 -7.93
CA SER A 109 7.13 13.71 -7.65
C SER A 109 8.06 14.71 -6.98
N GLY A 110 9.21 14.27 -6.46
CA GLY A 110 10.10 15.08 -5.60
C GLY A 110 9.54 15.40 -4.21
N ARG A 111 8.29 15.02 -3.90
CA ARG A 111 7.58 15.44 -2.68
C ARG A 111 7.64 14.37 -1.60
N LYS A 112 7.79 14.79 -0.34
CA LYS A 112 7.71 13.91 0.84
C LYS A 112 6.27 13.48 1.16
N SER A 113 5.28 14.20 0.64
CA SER A 113 3.86 13.97 0.90
C SER A 113 3.39 12.60 0.39
N THR A 114 2.63 11.89 1.22
CA THR A 114 1.96 10.62 0.87
C THR A 114 0.55 10.82 0.32
N THR A 115 0.12 12.07 0.15
CA THR A 115 -1.25 12.40 -0.29
C THR A 115 -1.59 11.75 -1.63
N ALA A 116 -0.63 11.68 -2.57
CA ALA A 116 -0.84 11.01 -3.86
C ALA A 116 -1.08 9.50 -3.72
N LEU A 117 -0.39 8.84 -2.78
CA LEU A 117 -0.58 7.41 -2.50
C LEU A 117 -1.97 7.11 -1.93
N ARG A 118 -2.61 8.07 -1.25
CA ARG A 118 -4.00 7.90 -0.80
C ARG A 118 -4.98 7.76 -1.96
N TYR A 119 -4.68 8.37 -3.11
CA TYR A 119 -5.56 8.36 -4.28
C TYR A 119 -5.21 7.26 -5.28
N PHE A 120 -3.90 7.05 -5.50
CA PHE A 120 -3.41 6.15 -6.55
C PHE A 120 -2.74 4.89 -6.01
N GLY A 121 -2.48 4.82 -4.71
CA GLY A 121 -1.73 3.73 -4.09
C GLY A 121 -2.36 2.36 -4.32
N GLN A 122 -3.69 2.27 -4.32
CA GLN A 122 -4.40 1.02 -4.61
C GLN A 122 -4.07 0.44 -5.99
N TYR A 123 -3.86 1.29 -6.99
CA TYR A 123 -3.49 0.86 -8.33
C TYR A 123 -1.99 0.59 -8.44
N GLN A 124 -1.15 1.36 -7.75
CA GLN A 124 0.29 1.13 -7.71
C GLN A 124 0.66 -0.20 -7.04
N VAL A 125 -0.15 -0.69 -6.10
CA VAL A 125 0.03 -2.03 -5.52
C VAL A 125 -0.21 -3.13 -6.56
N LEU A 126 -1.14 -2.93 -7.49
CA LEU A 126 -1.49 -3.91 -8.52
C LEU A 126 -0.53 -3.89 -9.72
N PHE A 127 0.10 -2.75 -9.99
CA PHE A 127 1.08 -2.59 -11.07
C PHE A 127 2.50 -2.65 -10.53
N LEU A 128 2.96 -3.87 -10.27
CA LEU A 128 4.37 -4.16 -10.06
C LEU A 128 4.96 -4.72 -11.35
N ALA A 129 5.85 -3.95 -11.97
CA ALA A 129 6.63 -4.40 -13.11
C ALA A 129 8.08 -4.61 -12.70
N GLU A 130 8.59 -5.83 -12.90
CA GLU A 130 9.98 -6.20 -12.55
C GLU A 130 11.02 -5.60 -13.51
N SER A 131 10.59 -5.23 -14.72
CA SER A 131 11.43 -4.58 -15.73
C SER A 131 10.65 -3.55 -16.56
N GLU A 132 11.37 -2.66 -17.24
CA GLU A 132 10.79 -1.69 -18.17
C GLU A 132 10.02 -2.37 -19.30
N LYS A 133 10.55 -3.49 -19.83
CA LYS A 133 9.88 -4.27 -20.87
C LYS A 133 8.54 -4.81 -20.39
N HIS A 134 8.50 -5.39 -19.18
CA HIS A 134 7.28 -5.91 -18.59
C HIS A 134 6.25 -4.80 -18.32
N LEU A 135 6.71 -3.62 -17.87
CA LEU A 135 5.83 -2.46 -17.70
C LEU A 135 5.20 -2.04 -19.04
N LEU A 136 6.00 -2.02 -20.10
CA LEU A 136 5.54 -1.60 -21.42
C LEU A 136 4.53 -2.61 -22.00
N GLU A 137 4.76 -3.91 -21.81
CA GLU A 137 3.79 -4.96 -22.16
C GLU A 137 2.46 -4.75 -21.42
N GLN A 138 2.49 -4.54 -20.09
CA GLN A 138 1.29 -4.27 -19.29
C GLN A 138 0.54 -3.00 -19.72
N ILE A 139 1.25 -1.94 -20.11
CA ILE A 139 0.62 -0.70 -20.60
C ILE A 139 -0.05 -0.94 -21.96
N GLN A 140 0.55 -1.77 -22.82
CA GLN A 140 0.01 -2.08 -24.15
C GLN A 140 -1.27 -2.93 -24.10
N GLU A 141 -1.47 -3.72 -23.06
CA GLU A 141 -2.70 -4.51 -22.87
C GLU A 141 -3.94 -3.62 -22.65
N VAL A 142 -3.78 -2.39 -22.19
CA VAL A 142 -4.90 -1.50 -21.87
C VAL A 142 -5.44 -0.84 -23.15
N PRO A 143 -6.71 -1.10 -23.53
CA PRO A 143 -7.30 -0.46 -24.70
C PRO A 143 -7.35 1.07 -24.54
N THR A 144 -6.90 1.80 -25.56
CA THR A 144 -6.84 3.28 -25.50
C THR A 144 -8.19 3.94 -25.24
N ALA A 145 -9.29 3.33 -25.70
CA ALA A 145 -10.66 3.80 -25.46
C ALA A 145 -11.05 3.72 -23.97
N GLU A 146 -10.69 2.62 -23.30
CA GLU A 146 -10.94 2.44 -21.87
C GLU A 146 -10.09 3.41 -21.04
N TYR A 147 -8.81 3.56 -21.41
CA TYR A 147 -7.93 4.53 -20.78
C TYR A 147 -8.52 5.94 -20.82
N LYS A 148 -8.98 6.40 -22.00
CA LYS A 148 -9.59 7.73 -22.16
C LYS A 148 -10.84 7.89 -21.29
N THR A 149 -11.69 6.86 -21.25
CA THR A 149 -12.92 6.84 -20.43
C THR A 149 -12.59 6.98 -18.94
N GLN A 150 -11.64 6.19 -18.44
CA GLN A 150 -11.23 6.27 -17.04
C GLN A 150 -10.51 7.58 -16.72
N ARG A 151 -9.72 8.12 -17.66
CA ARG A 151 -9.05 9.41 -17.51
C ARG A 151 -10.06 10.55 -17.36
N LEU A 152 -11.13 10.52 -18.14
CA LEU A 152 -12.23 11.49 -18.04
C LEU A 152 -12.98 11.36 -16.70
N ARG A 153 -13.29 10.13 -16.29
CA ARG A 153 -13.93 9.86 -14.99
C ARG A 153 -13.10 10.41 -13.82
N LEU A 154 -11.78 10.20 -13.86
CA LEU A 154 -10.85 10.73 -12.86
C LEU A 154 -10.81 12.25 -12.88
N ALA A 155 -10.73 12.88 -14.06
CA ALA A 155 -10.74 14.33 -14.17
C ALA A 155 -12.00 14.96 -13.57
N LEU A 156 -13.18 14.34 -13.80
CA LEU A 156 -14.44 14.76 -13.19
C LEU A 156 -14.43 14.62 -11.66
N ALA A 157 -13.91 13.50 -11.14
CA ALA A 157 -13.80 13.28 -9.70
C ALA A 157 -12.81 14.24 -9.01
N GLU A 158 -11.77 14.69 -9.72
CA GLU A 158 -10.78 15.65 -9.22
C GLU A 158 -11.20 17.11 -9.35
N ALA A 159 -12.11 17.43 -10.29
CA ALA A 159 -12.52 18.80 -10.60
C ALA A 159 -12.93 19.64 -9.38
N PRO A 160 -13.70 19.12 -8.38
CA PRO A 160 -14.03 19.90 -7.19
C PRO A 160 -12.80 20.29 -6.36
N ARG A 161 -11.84 19.37 -6.21
CA ARG A 161 -10.60 19.62 -5.46
C ARG A 161 -9.71 20.60 -6.18
N GLN A 162 -9.57 20.45 -7.50
CA GLN A 162 -8.80 21.37 -8.33
C GLN A 162 -9.41 22.77 -8.33
N ARG A 163 -10.75 22.90 -8.34
CA ARG A 163 -11.44 24.19 -8.21
C ARG A 163 -11.13 24.84 -6.86
N LYS A 164 -11.26 24.11 -5.75
CA LYS A 164 -10.91 24.63 -4.42
C LYS A 164 -9.43 25.03 -4.33
N HIS A 165 -8.53 24.20 -4.87
CA HIS A 165 -7.10 24.50 -4.88
C HIS A 165 -6.79 25.78 -5.67
N ARG A 166 -7.36 25.92 -6.88
CA ARG A 166 -7.22 27.14 -7.71
C ARG A 166 -7.72 28.38 -6.98
N LEU A 167 -8.89 28.30 -6.33
CA LEU A 167 -9.44 29.41 -5.56
C LEU A 167 -8.52 29.86 -4.41
N HIS A 168 -7.86 28.92 -3.74
CA HIS A 168 -6.94 29.24 -2.65
C HIS A 168 -5.56 29.72 -3.13
N HIS A 169 -5.08 29.23 -4.27
CA HIS A 169 -3.74 29.53 -4.77
C HIS A 169 -3.69 30.80 -5.63
N ASP A 170 -4.71 31.01 -6.46
CA ASP A 170 -4.84 32.18 -7.34
C ASP A 170 -6.33 32.57 -7.45
N PRO A 171 -6.85 33.31 -6.45
CA PRO A 171 -8.26 33.64 -6.38
C PRO A 171 -8.72 34.53 -7.52
N ILE A 172 -7.87 35.46 -7.98
CA ILE A 172 -8.24 36.44 -9.02
C ILE A 172 -8.49 35.72 -10.35
N SER A 173 -7.52 34.90 -10.79
CA SER A 173 -7.66 34.12 -12.02
C SER A 173 -8.82 33.13 -11.91
N ALA A 174 -8.98 32.46 -10.77
CA ALA A 174 -10.06 31.51 -10.55
C ALA A 174 -11.45 32.16 -10.63
N ILE A 175 -11.62 33.36 -10.05
CA ILE A 175 -12.87 34.12 -10.11
C ILE A 175 -13.13 34.59 -11.54
N GLN A 176 -12.12 35.10 -12.25
CA GLN A 176 -12.29 35.54 -13.64
C GLN A 176 -12.77 34.40 -14.55
N VAL A 177 -12.21 33.20 -14.38
CA VAL A 177 -12.65 32.01 -15.12
C VAL A 177 -14.12 31.68 -14.82
N LEU A 178 -14.56 31.81 -13.56
CA LEU A 178 -15.97 31.57 -13.19
C LEU A 178 -16.91 32.62 -13.79
N VAL A 179 -16.50 33.88 -13.82
CA VAL A 179 -17.27 34.96 -14.46
C VAL A 179 -17.42 34.70 -15.95
N ASN A 180 -16.33 34.33 -16.65
CA ASN A 180 -16.37 34.02 -18.07
C ASN A 180 -17.30 32.82 -18.37
N GLN A 181 -17.21 31.76 -17.56
CA GLN A 181 -18.11 30.60 -17.66
C GLN A 181 -19.58 31.00 -17.46
N HIS A 182 -19.85 31.91 -16.54
CA HIS A 182 -21.21 32.40 -16.30
C HIS A 182 -21.74 33.20 -17.50
N THR A 183 -20.92 34.09 -18.06
CA THR A 183 -21.31 34.87 -19.25
C THR A 183 -21.54 33.99 -20.48
N GLU A 184 -20.76 32.93 -20.67
CA GLU A 184 -20.97 31.94 -21.75
C GLU A 184 -22.28 31.16 -21.56
N LEU A 185 -22.61 30.79 -20.32
CA LEU A 185 -23.89 30.11 -20.06
C LEU A 185 -25.08 31.01 -20.36
N LEU A 186 -25.01 32.30 -19.98
CA LEU A 186 -26.05 33.27 -20.30
C LEU A 186 -26.23 33.44 -21.81
N SER A 187 -25.14 33.55 -22.58
CA SER A 187 -25.25 33.70 -24.03
C SER A 187 -25.84 32.47 -24.73
N VAL A 188 -25.55 31.26 -24.22
CA VAL A 188 -26.17 30.01 -24.71
C VAL A 188 -27.66 29.97 -24.38
N LEU A 189 -28.04 30.37 -23.17
CA LEU A 189 -29.45 30.45 -22.74
C LEU A 189 -30.23 31.45 -23.61
N ASP A 190 -29.68 32.65 -23.82
CA ASP A 190 -30.30 33.67 -24.68
C ASP A 190 -30.42 33.22 -26.13
N SER A 191 -29.43 32.50 -26.65
CA SER A 191 -29.48 31.91 -27.99
C SER A 191 -30.52 30.80 -28.11
N GLN A 192 -30.77 30.04 -27.04
CA GLN A 192 -31.79 29.00 -27.00
C GLN A 192 -33.20 29.59 -26.89
N THR A 193 -33.41 30.60 -26.04
CA THR A 193 -34.72 31.27 -25.90
C THR A 193 -35.16 31.94 -27.20
N LEU A 194 -34.23 32.57 -27.94
CA LEU A 194 -34.52 33.14 -29.25
C LEU A 194 -34.93 32.10 -30.30
N LYS A 195 -34.36 30.88 -30.26
CA LYS A 195 -34.77 29.78 -31.15
C LYS A 195 -36.19 29.29 -30.85
N TYR A 196 -36.53 29.12 -29.57
CA TYR A 196 -37.88 28.71 -29.17
C TYR A 196 -38.96 29.75 -29.52
N GLN A 197 -38.61 31.04 -29.65
CA GLN A 197 -39.54 32.10 -30.05
C GLN A 197 -39.75 32.23 -31.56
N LEU A 198 -38.87 31.66 -32.39
CA LEU A 198 -38.98 31.69 -33.85
C LEU A 198 -39.70 30.44 -34.43
N ASP A 199 -39.73 29.35 -33.67
CA ASP A 199 -40.36 28.08 -34.03
C ASP A 199 -41.82 27.94 -33.50
N SER A 200 -42.38 28.99 -32.89
CA SER A 200 -43.75 29.05 -32.34
C SER A 200 -44.61 30.09 -33.03
#